data_AF-A0A6J3MC81-F1
#
_entry.id   AF-A0A6J3MC81-F1
#
_cell.length_a   1.000
_cell.length_b   1.000
_cell.length_c   1.000
_cell.angle_alpha   90.00
_cell.angle_beta   90.00
_cell.angle_gamma   90.00
#
_symmetry.space_group_name_H-M   'P 1'
#
loop_
_entity.id
_entity.type
_entity.pdbx_description
1 polymer ?
#
loop_
_entity_poly.entity_id
_entity_poly.type
_entity_poly.pdbx_seq_one_letter_code
_entity_poly.pdbx_strand_id
1 'polypeptide(L)'
;MPEVKKITVESNWLNLNGGLLEAPFYEKDRNSLRFVDVVKKRIYVVDLAVGPSSLKQFDLEASVGITADIEGNDNEIIVGGKRGYGLFNRTTGEHRLIKEMWNDDERKDDGGGKPKVGKHKEDRMRSNDGAVDAKGRFYVGAMNDPALVGEGFTDEGVIFRLDPDLSIHRVIQPVTIPNGMSWSPDNKTIYVTDSPSRKIMAYPYDLETGAIALDQGKVFFECPFEGCVPDGHVRDENDNFWIAFFGSHKVLQVNQQGEVLTEITLPARCVTCPTICGTELFVTSAQEQDPEKYPESAKNQGSVFKVDIGVRGRPLNKFRLNASV
;
A
#
# COMPACT_ATOMS: atom_id res chain seq x y z
N MET A 1 -3.29 -20.96 -24.77
CA MET A 1 -2.83 -20.26 -23.56
C MET A 1 -2.26 -21.31 -22.62
N PRO A 2 -1.09 -21.07 -22.00
CA PRO A 2 -0.60 -21.96 -20.95
C PRO A 2 -1.63 -22.06 -19.81
N GLU A 3 -1.66 -23.20 -19.13
CA GLU A 3 -2.55 -23.43 -17.99
C GLU A 3 -2.15 -22.52 -16.82
N VAL A 4 -3.14 -21.87 -16.19
CA VAL A 4 -2.92 -21.03 -15.00
C VAL A 4 -2.50 -21.92 -13.82
N LYS A 5 -1.31 -21.66 -13.26
CA LYS A 5 -0.82 -22.37 -12.07
C LYS A 5 -1.71 -22.01 -10.87
N LYS A 6 -2.12 -23.00 -10.07
CA LYS A 6 -2.94 -22.79 -8.87
C LYS A 6 -2.17 -23.16 -7.61
N ILE A 7 -2.24 -22.31 -6.59
CA ILE A 7 -1.62 -22.53 -5.28
C ILE A 7 -2.66 -22.23 -4.20
N THR A 8 -2.70 -23.04 -3.14
CA THR A 8 -3.54 -22.80 -1.97
C THR A 8 -2.66 -22.64 -0.74
N VAL A 9 -2.92 -21.59 0.02
CA VAL A 9 -2.33 -21.36 1.35
C VAL A 9 -3.37 -21.78 2.38
N GLU A 10 -3.02 -22.75 3.22
CA GLU A 10 -3.98 -23.38 4.16
C GLU A 10 -4.08 -22.65 5.51
N SER A 11 -3.03 -21.91 5.89
CA SER A 11 -2.95 -21.27 7.20
C SER A 11 -2.25 -19.92 7.16
N ASN A 12 -2.56 -19.07 8.14
CA ASN A 12 -1.80 -17.85 8.39
C ASN A 12 -0.39 -18.17 8.90
N TRP A 13 0.57 -17.34 8.51
CA TRP A 13 1.94 -17.38 9.02
C TRP A 13 2.06 -16.59 10.33
N LEU A 14 1.35 -15.47 10.43
CA LEU A 14 1.23 -14.66 11.63
C LEU A 14 -0.21 -14.18 11.78
N ASN A 15 -0.87 -14.51 12.90
CA ASN A 15 -2.21 -14.04 13.22
C ASN A 15 -2.16 -12.94 14.27
N LEU A 16 -2.47 -11.70 13.86
CA LEU A 16 -2.56 -10.55 14.76
C LEU A 16 -3.99 -10.15 15.09
N ASN A 17 -4.97 -10.73 14.37
CA ASN A 17 -6.32 -10.20 14.28
C ASN A 17 -6.30 -8.68 14.04
N GLY A 18 -5.40 -8.23 13.16
CA GLY A 18 -5.18 -6.83 12.78
C GLY A 18 -6.44 -6.15 12.22
N GLY A 19 -6.50 -4.82 12.30
CA GLY A 19 -7.61 -4.04 11.76
C GLY A 19 -7.56 -3.96 10.24
N LEU A 20 -6.48 -3.38 9.73
CA LEU A 20 -6.16 -3.28 8.32
C LEU A 20 -4.65 -3.38 8.16
N LEU A 21 -4.13 -4.60 7.98
CA LEU A 21 -2.71 -4.79 7.76
C LEU A 21 -2.37 -4.40 6.32
N GLU A 22 -1.34 -3.58 6.14
CA GLU A 22 -1.02 -2.96 4.85
C GLU A 22 0.48 -2.73 4.68
N ALA A 23 0.84 -2.33 3.45
CA ALA A 23 2.17 -1.88 3.07
C ALA A 23 3.32 -2.79 3.57
N PRO A 24 3.27 -4.12 3.34
CA PRO A 24 4.37 -4.99 3.67
C PRO A 24 5.61 -4.65 2.85
N PHE A 25 6.73 -4.52 3.54
CA PHE A 25 8.00 -4.04 3.02
C PHE A 25 9.12 -4.98 3.44
N TYR A 26 9.84 -5.52 2.47
CA TYR A 26 11.02 -6.35 2.73
C TYR A 26 12.27 -5.50 2.94
N GLU A 27 12.75 -5.48 4.17
CA GLU A 27 13.98 -4.79 4.56
C GLU A 27 15.18 -5.71 4.28
N LYS A 28 15.58 -5.82 3.02
CA LYS A 28 16.61 -6.77 2.55
C LYS A 28 17.89 -6.76 3.40
N ASP A 29 18.37 -5.58 3.75
CA ASP A 29 19.63 -5.40 4.50
C ASP A 29 19.54 -5.89 5.96
N ARG A 30 18.32 -6.03 6.50
CA ARG A 30 18.02 -6.49 7.87
C ARG A 30 17.38 -7.87 7.91
N ASN A 31 17.04 -8.42 6.74
CA ASN A 31 16.22 -9.60 6.59
C ASN A 31 14.94 -9.57 7.45
N SER A 32 14.24 -8.45 7.44
CA SER A 32 12.99 -8.27 8.19
C SER A 32 11.82 -7.89 7.30
N LEU A 33 10.62 -8.27 7.73
CA LEU A 33 9.35 -7.84 7.16
C LEU A 33 8.77 -6.73 8.03
N ARG A 34 8.60 -5.55 7.46
CA ARG A 34 7.91 -4.41 8.07
C ARG A 34 6.54 -4.22 7.45
N PHE A 35 5.52 -3.91 8.23
CA PHE A 35 4.17 -3.62 7.71
C PHE A 35 3.41 -2.76 8.71
N VAL A 36 2.27 -2.21 8.31
CA VAL A 36 1.46 -1.32 9.16
C VAL A 36 0.12 -1.97 9.52
N ASP A 37 -0.49 -1.54 10.62
CA ASP A 37 -1.93 -1.66 10.84
C ASP A 37 -2.52 -0.26 10.86
N VAL A 38 -3.19 0.10 9.76
CA VAL A 38 -3.70 1.46 9.53
C VAL A 38 -4.75 1.83 10.57
N VAL A 39 -5.64 0.88 10.91
CA VAL A 39 -6.77 1.09 11.82
C VAL A 39 -6.30 1.07 13.27
N LYS A 40 -5.43 0.14 13.64
CA LYS A 40 -4.89 0.07 15.01
C LYS A 40 -3.72 1.01 15.26
N LYS A 41 -3.27 1.76 14.24
CA LYS A 41 -2.19 2.76 14.29
C LYS A 41 -0.89 2.15 14.80
N ARG A 42 -0.39 1.15 14.07
CA ARG A 42 0.83 0.41 14.46
C ARG A 42 1.77 0.19 13.30
N ILE A 43 3.07 0.11 13.61
CA ILE A 43 4.08 -0.51 12.75
C ILE A 43 4.52 -1.82 13.39
N TYR A 44 4.61 -2.86 12.58
CA TYR A 44 5.10 -4.17 12.93
C TYR A 44 6.40 -4.45 12.21
N VAL A 45 7.32 -5.15 12.88
CA VAL A 45 8.57 -5.66 12.29
C VAL A 45 8.79 -7.09 12.74
N VAL A 46 9.06 -7.99 11.82
CA VAL A 46 9.40 -9.40 12.10
C VAL A 46 10.76 -9.71 11.49
N ASP A 47 11.68 -10.25 12.28
CA ASP A 47 12.93 -10.83 11.78
C ASP A 47 12.61 -12.14 11.06
N LEU A 48 12.90 -12.22 9.76
CA LEU A 48 12.53 -13.37 8.93
C LEU A 48 13.42 -14.60 9.18
N ALA A 49 14.60 -14.43 9.79
CA ALA A 49 15.43 -15.56 10.19
C ALA A 49 14.88 -16.25 11.46
N VAL A 50 14.19 -15.48 12.32
CA VAL A 50 13.57 -16.00 13.56
C VAL A 50 12.10 -16.39 13.34
N GLY A 51 11.38 -15.64 12.52
CA GLY A 51 9.96 -15.84 12.24
C GLY A 51 9.03 -15.10 13.21
N PRO A 52 7.73 -15.46 13.24
CA PRO A 52 6.67 -14.72 13.94
C PRO A 52 6.92 -14.42 15.42
N SER A 53 7.70 -15.26 16.12
CA SER A 53 8.05 -15.07 17.52
C SER A 53 8.94 -13.85 17.78
N SER A 54 9.54 -13.26 16.74
CA SER A 54 10.37 -12.05 16.81
C SER A 54 9.59 -10.74 16.66
N LEU A 55 8.27 -10.81 16.50
CA LEU A 55 7.42 -9.65 16.24
C LEU A 55 7.68 -8.51 17.23
N LYS A 56 8.04 -7.35 16.70
CA LYS A 56 8.06 -6.07 17.40
C LYS A 56 6.87 -5.24 16.94
N GLN A 57 6.29 -4.50 17.87
CA GLN A 57 5.17 -3.59 17.63
C GLN A 57 5.54 -2.20 18.15
N PHE A 58 5.17 -1.17 17.38
CA PHE A 58 5.25 0.23 17.78
C PHE A 58 3.88 0.86 17.60
N ASP A 59 3.34 1.46 18.66
CA ASP A 59 2.09 2.21 18.62
C ASP A 59 2.34 3.64 18.09
N LEU A 60 1.39 4.15 17.31
CA LEU A 60 1.47 5.45 16.65
C LEU A 60 0.35 6.38 17.13
N GLU A 61 0.60 7.68 17.11
CA GLU A 61 -0.42 8.67 17.48
C GLU A 61 -1.54 8.77 16.42
N ALA A 62 -1.18 8.56 15.15
CA ALA A 62 -2.07 8.63 14.00
C ALA A 62 -1.87 7.45 13.04
N SER A 63 -2.83 7.26 12.13
CA SER A 63 -2.73 6.23 11.11
C SER A 63 -1.57 6.53 10.15
N VAL A 64 -0.83 5.48 9.82
CA VAL A 64 0.19 5.43 8.76
C VAL A 64 -0.29 4.40 7.74
N GLY A 65 -0.33 4.80 6.47
CA GLY A 65 -0.74 3.93 5.37
C GLY A 65 0.43 3.25 4.66
N ILE A 66 1.61 3.88 4.67
CA ILE A 66 2.76 3.42 3.89
C ILE A 66 4.08 3.84 4.56
N THR A 67 5.11 3.01 4.37
CA THR A 67 6.48 3.29 4.80
C THR A 67 7.47 3.09 3.66
N ALA A 68 8.59 3.79 3.69
CA ALA A 68 9.72 3.53 2.80
C ALA A 68 11.05 3.74 3.52
N ASP A 69 12.07 3.00 3.08
CA ASP A 69 13.43 3.24 3.53
C ASP A 69 13.98 4.55 2.97
N ILE A 70 14.91 5.17 3.69
CA ILE A 70 15.59 6.40 3.27
C ILE A 70 17.00 6.04 2.80
N GLU A 71 17.42 6.57 1.64
CA GLU A 71 18.76 6.36 1.11
C GLU A 71 19.82 6.92 2.08
N GLY A 72 20.76 6.09 2.50
CA GLY A 72 21.84 6.49 3.41
C GLY A 72 21.44 6.69 4.87
N ASN A 73 20.21 6.39 5.28
CA ASN A 73 19.78 6.48 6.69
C ASN A 73 19.23 5.13 7.17
N ASP A 74 20.01 4.48 8.02
CA ASP A 74 19.69 3.18 8.61
C ASP A 74 18.91 3.26 9.93
N ASN A 75 18.77 4.44 10.51
CA ASN A 75 18.12 4.64 11.81
C ASN A 75 16.63 4.97 11.65
N GLU A 76 16.27 5.61 10.55
CA GLU A 76 14.91 6.10 10.32
C GLU A 76 14.32 5.55 9.02
N ILE A 77 13.00 5.65 8.93
CA ILE A 77 12.20 5.45 7.72
C ILE A 77 11.33 6.67 7.51
N ILE A 78 10.90 6.89 6.26
CA ILE A 78 9.85 7.84 5.98
C ILE A 78 8.49 7.14 6.00
N VAL A 79 7.48 7.84 6.49
CA VAL A 79 6.10 7.34 6.57
C VAL A 79 5.14 8.33 5.90
N GLY A 80 4.15 7.79 5.20
CA GLY A 80 2.96 8.53 4.78
C GLY A 80 1.85 8.30 5.79
N GLY A 81 1.48 9.34 6.54
CA GLY A 81 0.48 9.28 7.60
C GLY A 81 -0.68 10.26 7.40
N LYS A 82 -1.62 10.26 8.35
CA LYS A 82 -2.86 11.05 8.32
C LYS A 82 -2.68 12.52 7.91
N ARG A 83 -1.68 13.21 8.46
CA ARG A 83 -1.43 14.66 8.24
C ARG A 83 -0.43 14.93 7.10
N GLY A 84 0.38 13.95 6.74
CA GLY A 84 1.42 14.11 5.74
C GLY A 84 2.58 13.15 5.89
N TYR A 85 3.78 13.63 5.59
CA TYR A 85 5.01 12.85 5.59
C TYR A 85 5.75 13.04 6.90
N GLY A 86 6.17 11.93 7.51
CA GLY A 86 6.92 11.91 8.76
C GLY A 86 8.14 11.02 8.70
N LEU A 87 9.01 11.17 9.70
CA LEU A 87 10.13 10.28 9.95
C LEU A 87 9.82 9.43 11.18
N PHE A 88 10.17 8.15 11.12
CA PHE A 88 9.99 7.18 12.21
C PHE A 88 11.33 6.54 12.54
N ASN A 89 11.72 6.58 13.81
CA ASN A 89 12.93 5.94 14.32
C ASN A 89 12.69 4.44 14.52
N ARG A 90 13.46 3.62 13.82
CA ARG A 90 13.32 2.16 13.79
C ARG A 90 13.55 1.49 15.14
N THR A 91 14.29 2.14 16.03
CA THR A 91 14.69 1.59 17.33
C THR A 91 13.77 2.05 18.44
N THR A 92 13.50 3.36 18.51
CA THR A 92 12.72 3.95 19.61
C THR A 92 11.22 3.97 19.34
N GLY A 93 10.80 3.92 18.07
CA GLY A 93 9.42 4.15 17.67
C GLY A 93 8.99 5.63 17.66
N GLU A 94 9.92 6.54 18.01
CA GLU A 94 9.65 7.98 17.95
C GLU A 94 9.36 8.40 16.51
N HIS A 95 8.37 9.26 16.34
CA HIS A 95 7.97 9.77 15.04
C HIS A 95 7.76 11.28 15.08
N ARG A 96 8.06 11.94 13.97
CA ARG A 96 7.83 13.38 13.79
C ARG A 96 7.36 13.69 12.38
N LEU A 97 6.48 14.67 12.26
CA LEU A 97 6.05 15.20 10.98
C LEU A 97 7.18 16.05 10.37
N ILE A 98 7.42 15.90 9.07
CA ILE A 98 8.39 16.72 8.31
C ILE A 98 7.72 17.53 7.19
N LYS A 99 6.55 17.10 6.71
CA LYS A 99 5.79 17.84 5.70
C LYS A 99 4.30 17.55 5.79
N GLU A 100 3.47 18.58 5.80
CA GLU A 100 2.01 18.46 5.70
C GLU A 100 1.54 18.23 4.25
N MET A 101 0.47 17.46 4.06
CA MET A 101 -0.15 17.22 2.74
C MET A 101 -1.12 18.32 2.31
N TRP A 102 -1.88 18.83 3.26
CA TRP A 102 -3.01 19.72 3.01
C TRP A 102 -2.57 21.18 3.16
N ASN A 103 -3.19 22.07 2.38
CA ASN A 103 -2.92 23.51 2.50
C ASN A 103 -3.85 24.17 3.54
N ASP A 104 -3.60 25.45 3.85
CA ASP A 104 -4.40 26.20 4.82
C ASP A 104 -5.88 26.29 4.47
N ASP A 105 -6.24 26.35 3.19
CA ASP A 105 -7.62 26.42 2.75
C ASP A 105 -8.36 25.09 2.98
N GLU A 106 -7.70 23.96 2.78
CA GLU A 106 -8.26 22.62 3.02
C GLU A 106 -8.36 22.26 4.51
N ARG A 107 -7.69 23.06 5.34
CA ARG A 107 -7.83 23.06 6.80
C ARG A 107 -8.90 24.04 7.29
N LYS A 108 -9.61 24.75 6.41
CA LYS A 108 -10.78 25.58 6.79
C LYS A 108 -12.04 24.73 6.86
N ASP A 109 -12.97 25.22 7.69
CA ASP A 109 -14.22 24.51 7.93
C ASP A 109 -15.03 24.52 6.63
N ASP A 110 -15.24 23.34 6.06
CA ASP A 110 -15.99 23.19 4.81
C ASP A 110 -17.43 22.74 5.05
N GLY A 111 -17.92 22.90 6.28
CA GLY A 111 -19.24 22.44 6.71
C GLY A 111 -19.32 20.90 6.75
N GLY A 112 -18.17 20.23 6.77
CA GLY A 112 -18.02 18.79 6.86
C GLY A 112 -18.52 18.02 5.64
N GLY A 113 -18.72 18.66 4.48
CA GLY A 113 -19.15 18.06 3.19
C GLY A 113 -20.50 17.30 3.16
N LYS A 114 -21.02 16.92 4.34
CA LYS A 114 -22.11 16.01 4.76
C LYS A 114 -21.97 14.52 4.39
N PRO A 115 -22.33 13.55 5.29
CA PRO A 115 -22.55 13.63 6.75
C PRO A 115 -21.61 12.76 7.63
N LYS A 116 -21.19 13.36 8.77
CA LYS A 116 -20.63 12.76 10.02
C LYS A 116 -19.15 12.29 10.06
N VAL A 117 -18.17 13.16 9.80
CA VAL A 117 -17.04 13.50 10.73
C VAL A 117 -15.92 14.22 9.97
N GLY A 118 -15.48 15.35 10.54
CA GLY A 118 -14.38 16.20 10.06
C GLY A 118 -14.87 17.62 9.85
N LYS A 119 -14.34 18.59 10.61
CA LYS A 119 -14.61 20.02 10.34
C LYS A 119 -13.96 20.45 9.03
N HIS A 120 -12.85 19.81 8.68
CA HIS A 120 -11.97 20.17 7.57
C HIS A 120 -11.58 18.92 6.77
N LYS A 121 -11.13 19.10 5.53
CA LYS A 121 -10.76 18.00 4.62
C LYS A 121 -9.71 17.07 5.22
N GLU A 122 -8.67 17.65 5.81
CA GLU A 122 -7.60 16.89 6.45
C GLU A 122 -8.10 15.94 7.56
N ASP A 123 -9.13 16.33 8.33
CA ASP A 123 -9.59 15.52 9.45
C ASP A 123 -10.31 14.25 9.01
N ARG A 124 -11.05 14.30 7.90
CA ARG A 124 -11.79 13.15 7.34
C ARG A 124 -10.94 12.29 6.40
N MET A 125 -9.70 12.66 6.19
CA MET A 125 -8.75 11.95 5.34
C MET A 125 -7.83 11.05 6.17
N ARG A 126 -7.30 10.02 5.50
CA ARG A 126 -6.14 9.25 5.93
C ARG A 126 -5.25 8.96 4.73
N SER A 127 -3.97 8.72 4.98
CA SER A 127 -3.09 8.08 4.00
C SER A 127 -3.55 6.65 3.73
N ASN A 128 -3.25 6.15 2.53
CA ASN A 128 -3.43 4.77 2.11
C ASN A 128 -2.09 4.25 1.55
N ASP A 129 -2.07 3.67 0.35
CA ASP A 129 -0.85 3.11 -0.22
C ASP A 129 0.10 4.19 -0.79
N GLY A 130 1.33 3.79 -1.07
CA GLY A 130 2.38 4.64 -1.57
C GLY A 130 3.55 3.86 -2.17
N ALA A 131 4.43 4.54 -2.88
CA ALA A 131 5.65 3.94 -3.42
C ALA A 131 6.71 5.00 -3.71
N VAL A 132 7.95 4.57 -3.92
CA VAL A 132 9.07 5.46 -4.25
C VAL A 132 9.53 5.27 -5.70
N ASP A 133 9.67 6.36 -6.45
CA ASP A 133 10.18 6.33 -7.82
C ASP A 133 11.72 6.14 -7.89
N ALA A 134 12.27 5.97 -9.09
CA ALA A 134 13.72 5.79 -9.28
C ALA A 134 14.57 7.05 -8.99
N LYS A 135 13.94 8.23 -8.85
CA LYS A 135 14.61 9.47 -8.42
C LYS A 135 14.56 9.65 -6.90
N GLY A 136 13.88 8.77 -6.17
CA GLY A 136 13.74 8.82 -4.72
C GLY A 136 12.62 9.73 -4.25
N ARG A 137 11.61 10.01 -5.09
CA ARG A 137 10.41 10.77 -4.71
C ARG A 137 9.38 9.83 -4.09
N PHE A 138 8.76 10.25 -2.99
CA PHE A 138 7.82 9.41 -2.24
C PHE A 138 6.36 9.78 -2.55
N TYR A 139 5.65 8.87 -3.20
CA TYR A 139 4.24 9.02 -3.53
C TYR A 139 3.37 8.41 -2.43
N VAL A 140 2.31 9.11 -2.03
CA VAL A 140 1.35 8.65 -1.02
C VAL A 140 -0.06 9.03 -1.43
N GLY A 141 -0.94 8.05 -1.50
CA GLY A 141 -2.37 8.24 -1.68
C GLY A 141 -3.05 8.68 -0.38
N ALA A 142 -3.99 9.61 -0.49
CA ALA A 142 -4.88 10.02 0.58
C ALA A 142 -6.33 9.85 0.12
N MET A 143 -7.18 9.41 1.04
CA MET A 143 -8.58 9.07 0.79
C MET A 143 -9.42 9.36 2.02
N ASN A 144 -10.74 9.37 1.85
CA ASN A 144 -11.64 9.38 2.98
C ASN A 144 -11.31 8.24 3.94
N ASP A 145 -11.33 8.52 5.24
CA ASP A 145 -11.19 7.51 6.27
C ASP A 145 -12.54 6.81 6.50
N PRO A 146 -12.68 5.50 6.18
CA PRO A 146 -13.94 4.79 6.38
C PRO A 146 -14.44 4.83 7.82
N ALA A 147 -13.52 4.91 8.80
CA ALA A 147 -13.89 5.00 10.21
C ALA A 147 -14.53 6.36 10.57
N LEU A 148 -14.34 7.37 9.72
CA LEU A 148 -14.87 8.72 9.92
C LEU A 148 -16.08 8.98 9.01
N VAL A 149 -16.01 8.61 7.72
CA VAL A 149 -17.10 8.93 6.77
C VAL A 149 -18.18 7.84 6.64
N GLY A 150 -17.90 6.62 7.13
CA GLY A 150 -18.80 5.48 6.95
C GLY A 150 -19.07 5.19 5.47
N GLU A 151 -20.35 5.11 5.10
CA GLU A 151 -20.80 4.89 3.72
C GLU A 151 -20.72 6.14 2.83
N GLY A 152 -20.40 7.31 3.41
CA GLY A 152 -20.28 8.60 2.70
C GLY A 152 -18.98 8.76 1.91
N PHE A 153 -18.47 7.68 1.31
CA PHE A 153 -17.25 7.69 0.52
C PHE A 153 -17.38 8.56 -0.74
N THR A 154 -16.37 9.37 -1.02
CA THR A 154 -16.30 10.20 -2.23
C THR A 154 -14.93 10.11 -2.89
N ASP A 155 -14.78 10.68 -4.09
CA ASP A 155 -13.56 10.69 -4.89
C ASP A 155 -12.62 11.88 -4.59
N GLU A 156 -12.84 12.58 -3.47
CA GLU A 156 -12.06 13.77 -3.13
C GLU A 156 -10.60 13.49 -2.71
N GLY A 157 -10.16 12.22 -2.78
CA GLY A 157 -8.82 11.77 -2.51
C GLY A 157 -7.79 12.32 -3.50
N VAL A 158 -6.53 12.20 -3.12
CA VAL A 158 -5.39 12.78 -3.85
C VAL A 158 -4.19 11.85 -3.70
N ILE A 159 -3.44 11.62 -4.78
CA ILE A 159 -2.08 11.09 -4.69
C ILE A 159 -1.12 12.26 -4.64
N PHE A 160 -0.37 12.35 -3.54
CA PHE A 160 0.69 13.32 -3.33
C PHE A 160 2.05 12.73 -3.68
N ARG A 161 3.00 13.60 -4.02
CA ARG A 161 4.41 13.28 -4.25
C ARG A 161 5.27 14.22 -3.42
N LEU A 162 6.15 13.66 -2.59
CA LEU A 162 7.19 14.39 -1.87
C LEU A 162 8.52 14.21 -2.60
N ASP A 163 9.12 15.32 -3.01
CA ASP A 163 10.43 15.32 -3.65
C ASP A 163 11.56 15.36 -2.60
N PRO A 164 12.82 15.04 -2.98
CA PRO A 164 13.94 15.01 -2.04
C PRO A 164 14.25 16.33 -1.32
N ASP A 165 13.80 17.46 -1.88
CA ASP A 165 13.89 18.79 -1.29
C ASP A 165 12.68 19.16 -0.40
N LEU A 166 11.81 18.19 -0.13
CA LEU A 166 10.55 18.33 0.62
C LEU A 166 9.51 19.25 -0.04
N SER A 167 9.65 19.55 -1.33
CA SER A 167 8.54 20.08 -2.11
C SER A 167 7.46 19.00 -2.26
N ILE A 168 6.19 19.42 -2.14
CA ILE A 168 5.04 18.53 -2.22
C ILE A 168 4.19 18.89 -3.43
N HIS A 169 3.78 17.87 -4.18
CA HIS A 169 3.03 18.00 -5.41
C HIS A 169 1.77 17.13 -5.34
N ARG A 170 0.69 17.59 -5.97
CA ARG A 170 -0.54 16.82 -6.15
C ARG A 170 -0.49 16.27 -7.57
N VAL A 171 -0.37 14.95 -7.71
CA VAL A 171 -0.04 14.34 -9.01
C VAL A 171 -1.22 13.64 -9.66
N ILE A 172 -2.16 13.10 -8.87
CA ILE A 172 -3.41 12.50 -9.37
C ILE A 172 -4.56 12.90 -8.44
N GLN A 173 -5.60 13.52 -9.02
CA GLN A 173 -6.85 13.85 -8.33
C GLN A 173 -7.94 14.14 -9.40
N PRO A 174 -9.23 13.84 -9.14
CA PRO A 174 -9.75 13.10 -7.99
C PRO A 174 -9.36 11.60 -8.01
N VAL A 175 -9.36 10.95 -6.84
CA VAL A 175 -9.24 9.48 -6.67
C VAL A 175 -10.09 9.03 -5.48
N THR A 176 -10.60 7.80 -5.50
CA THR A 176 -11.48 7.30 -4.43
C THR A 176 -10.70 6.53 -3.35
N ILE A 177 -9.98 5.48 -3.75
CA ILE A 177 -9.15 4.63 -2.88
C ILE A 177 -7.85 4.34 -3.66
N PRO A 178 -6.87 5.26 -3.64
CA PRO A 178 -5.60 5.06 -4.30
C PRO A 178 -4.81 3.96 -3.59
N ASN A 179 -4.48 2.92 -4.34
CA ASN A 179 -3.82 1.71 -3.87
C ASN A 179 -2.58 1.44 -4.74
N GLY A 180 -2.20 0.16 -4.91
CA GLY A 180 -0.98 -0.29 -5.58
C GLY A 180 -0.36 0.68 -6.59
N MET A 181 0.90 1.05 -6.37
CA MET A 181 1.68 1.88 -7.29
C MET A 181 3.03 1.25 -7.64
N SER A 182 3.41 1.30 -8.91
CA SER A 182 4.77 0.91 -9.35
C SER A 182 5.15 1.57 -10.68
N TRP A 183 6.42 1.50 -11.08
CA TRP A 183 6.92 2.07 -12.34
C TRP A 183 7.55 1.01 -13.22
N SER A 184 7.32 1.02 -14.53
CA SER A 184 7.97 0.11 -15.48
C SER A 184 9.51 0.10 -15.34
N PRO A 185 10.20 -1.00 -15.72
CA PRO A 185 11.66 -1.06 -15.60
C PRO A 185 12.42 0.06 -16.28
N ASP A 186 11.89 0.60 -17.37
CA ASP A 186 12.46 1.72 -18.11
C ASP A 186 12.04 3.10 -17.57
N ASN A 187 11.26 3.14 -16.48
CA ASN A 187 10.72 4.33 -15.83
C ASN A 187 9.90 5.24 -16.76
N LYS A 188 9.24 4.68 -17.77
CA LYS A 188 8.38 5.42 -18.71
C LYS A 188 6.89 5.27 -18.47
N THR A 189 6.52 4.38 -17.55
CA THR A 189 5.12 4.10 -17.20
C THR A 189 4.98 4.05 -15.70
N ILE A 190 3.94 4.69 -15.16
CA ILE A 190 3.47 4.48 -13.80
C ILE A 190 2.17 3.66 -13.84
N TYR A 191 2.07 2.67 -12.96
CA TYR A 191 0.87 1.86 -12.74
C TYR A 191 0.22 2.33 -11.44
N VAL A 192 -1.08 2.59 -11.48
CA VAL A 192 -1.84 3.09 -10.33
C VAL A 192 -3.18 2.39 -10.25
N THR A 193 -3.52 1.93 -9.05
CA THR A 193 -4.83 1.37 -8.73
C THR A 193 -5.69 2.43 -8.05
N ASP A 194 -6.90 2.66 -8.54
CA ASP A 194 -8.00 3.28 -7.77
C ASP A 194 -9.06 2.20 -7.56
N SER A 195 -9.11 1.60 -6.37
CA SER A 195 -9.76 0.30 -6.16
C SER A 195 -11.22 0.22 -6.65
N PRO A 196 -12.11 1.21 -6.39
CA PRO A 196 -13.49 1.19 -6.88
C PRO A 196 -13.64 1.16 -8.41
N SER A 197 -12.63 1.62 -9.16
CA SER A 197 -12.62 1.50 -10.63
C SER A 197 -12.47 0.06 -11.11
N ARG A 198 -12.06 -0.84 -10.22
CA ARG A 198 -11.72 -2.25 -10.47
C ARG A 198 -10.57 -2.44 -11.47
N LYS A 199 -9.81 -1.38 -11.74
CA LYS A 199 -8.77 -1.34 -12.77
C LYS A 199 -7.43 -0.89 -12.20
N ILE A 200 -6.37 -1.48 -12.73
CA ILE A 200 -5.01 -0.96 -12.65
C ILE A 200 -4.77 -0.19 -13.94
N MET A 201 -4.48 1.10 -13.81
CA MET A 201 -4.24 1.99 -14.94
C MET A 201 -2.74 2.17 -15.16
N ALA A 202 -2.30 2.19 -16.40
CA ALA A 202 -0.94 2.52 -16.82
C ALA A 202 -0.94 3.89 -17.51
N TYR A 203 -0.06 4.78 -17.06
CA TYR A 203 0.09 6.13 -17.60
C TYR A 203 1.53 6.37 -18.06
N PRO A 204 1.76 7.08 -19.18
CA PRO A 204 3.09 7.59 -19.49
C PRO A 204 3.62 8.46 -18.34
N TYR A 205 4.89 8.23 -18.01
CA TYR A 205 5.58 8.85 -16.89
C TYR A 205 6.92 9.41 -17.34
N ASP A 206 7.20 10.64 -16.97
CA ASP A 206 8.51 11.27 -17.17
C ASP A 206 9.29 11.23 -15.86
N LEU A 207 10.35 10.40 -15.81
CA LEU A 207 11.19 10.26 -14.62
C LEU A 207 11.89 11.57 -14.22
N GLU A 208 12.27 12.41 -15.17
CA GLU A 208 13.04 13.62 -14.86
C GLU A 208 12.19 14.67 -14.16
N THR A 209 10.92 14.82 -14.56
CA THR A 209 9.99 15.80 -13.97
C THR A 209 9.03 15.19 -12.93
N GLY A 210 8.85 13.87 -12.98
CA GLY A 210 7.84 13.13 -12.25
C GLY A 210 6.41 13.40 -12.75
N ALA A 211 6.26 13.92 -13.97
CA ALA A 211 4.98 14.19 -14.60
C ALA A 211 4.28 12.90 -15.07
N ILE A 212 2.95 12.90 -14.98
CA ILE A 212 2.08 11.78 -15.37
C ILE A 212 1.11 12.27 -16.43
N ALA A 213 1.11 11.66 -17.61
CA ALA A 213 0.17 12.00 -18.69
C ALA A 213 -1.18 11.29 -18.46
N LEU A 214 -2.02 11.86 -17.57
CA LEU A 214 -3.29 11.27 -17.16
C LEU A 214 -4.30 11.10 -18.31
N ASP A 215 -4.22 11.97 -19.33
CA ASP A 215 -5.02 11.91 -20.55
C ASP A 215 -4.65 10.76 -21.49
N GLN A 216 -3.50 10.12 -21.26
CA GLN A 216 -2.97 9.02 -22.07
C GLN A 216 -3.02 7.67 -21.32
N GLY A 217 -3.79 7.60 -20.24
CA GLY A 217 -3.98 6.39 -19.45
C GLY A 217 -4.62 5.24 -20.23
N LYS A 218 -4.17 4.03 -19.94
CA LYS A 218 -4.72 2.78 -20.49
C LYS A 218 -4.98 1.79 -19.37
N VAL A 219 -6.03 0.97 -19.51
CA VAL A 219 -6.25 -0.15 -18.60
C VAL A 219 -5.12 -1.16 -18.82
N PHE A 220 -4.33 -1.42 -17.77
CA PHE A 220 -3.36 -2.50 -17.76
C PHE A 220 -4.02 -3.83 -17.38
N PHE A 221 -4.81 -3.81 -16.32
CA PHE A 221 -5.50 -4.99 -15.81
C PHE A 221 -6.84 -4.61 -15.19
N GLU A 222 -7.85 -5.46 -15.36
CA GLU A 222 -9.18 -5.29 -14.76
C GLU A 222 -9.50 -6.50 -13.88
N CYS A 223 -10.03 -6.26 -12.69
CA CYS A 223 -10.36 -7.28 -11.71
C CYS A 223 -11.37 -8.28 -12.28
N PRO A 224 -11.01 -9.58 -12.38
CA PRO A 224 -11.90 -10.60 -12.92
C PRO A 224 -12.95 -11.07 -11.91
N PHE A 225 -12.84 -10.69 -10.63
CA PHE A 225 -13.70 -11.19 -9.56
C PHE A 225 -14.85 -10.22 -9.27
N GLU A 226 -16.07 -10.73 -9.28
CA GLU A 226 -17.28 -9.96 -8.97
C GLU A 226 -17.28 -9.51 -7.49
N GLY A 227 -17.72 -8.27 -7.24
CA GLY A 227 -17.81 -7.71 -5.88
C GLY A 227 -16.46 -7.51 -5.18
N CYS A 228 -15.35 -7.61 -5.90
CA CYS A 228 -13.99 -7.48 -5.37
C CYS A 228 -13.21 -6.39 -6.14
N VAL A 229 -12.16 -5.88 -5.50
CA VAL A 229 -11.34 -4.79 -6.04
C VAL A 229 -9.85 -5.14 -5.97
N PRO A 230 -9.02 -4.69 -6.93
CA PRO A 230 -7.58 -4.76 -6.79
C PRO A 230 -7.14 -3.81 -5.67
N ASP A 231 -6.16 -4.24 -4.89
CA ASP A 231 -5.65 -3.52 -3.73
C ASP A 231 -4.16 -3.22 -3.95
N GLY A 232 -3.25 -3.64 -3.06
CA GLY A 232 -1.81 -3.55 -3.26
C GLY A 232 -1.23 -4.54 -4.28
N HIS A 233 -0.10 -4.19 -4.88
CA HIS A 233 0.68 -5.09 -5.75
C HIS A 233 2.19 -4.98 -5.53
N VAL A 234 2.91 -6.04 -5.87
CA VAL A 234 4.38 -6.07 -5.96
C VAL A 234 4.79 -6.65 -7.31
N ARG A 235 6.01 -6.35 -7.77
CA ARG A 235 6.54 -6.93 -9.00
C ARG A 235 7.72 -7.86 -8.74
N ASP A 236 7.74 -8.97 -9.46
CA ASP A 236 8.86 -9.92 -9.44
C ASP A 236 9.98 -9.53 -10.43
N GLU A 237 11.11 -10.20 -10.36
CA GLU A 237 12.29 -9.94 -11.20
C GLU A 237 12.06 -10.19 -12.70
N ASN A 238 10.98 -10.90 -13.06
CA ASN A 238 10.52 -11.05 -14.44
C ASN A 238 9.52 -9.96 -14.85
N ASP A 239 9.31 -8.97 -13.97
CA ASP A 239 8.41 -7.85 -14.13
C ASP A 239 6.92 -8.24 -14.25
N ASN A 240 6.55 -9.41 -13.72
CA ASN A 240 5.15 -9.76 -13.51
C ASN A 240 4.63 -9.10 -12.22
N PHE A 241 3.35 -8.79 -12.21
CA PHE A 241 2.63 -8.24 -11.06
C PHE A 241 2.08 -9.37 -10.21
N TRP A 242 2.20 -9.25 -8.89
CA TRP A 242 1.46 -10.03 -7.91
C TRP A 242 0.46 -9.08 -7.25
N ILE A 243 -0.83 -9.27 -7.52
CA ILE A 243 -1.90 -8.32 -7.18
C ILE A 243 -2.83 -8.97 -6.16
N ALA A 244 -3.04 -8.32 -5.02
CA ALA A 244 -4.05 -8.73 -4.06
C ALA A 244 -5.44 -8.21 -4.47
N PHE A 245 -6.46 -9.04 -4.24
CA PHE A 245 -7.85 -8.69 -4.54
C PHE A 245 -8.68 -8.72 -3.25
N PHE A 246 -8.97 -7.53 -2.75
CA PHE A 246 -9.73 -7.36 -1.52
C PHE A 246 -11.15 -7.91 -1.68
N GLY A 247 -11.55 -8.76 -0.74
CA GLY A 247 -12.84 -9.44 -0.72
C GLY A 247 -12.89 -10.76 -1.50
N SER A 248 -11.80 -11.11 -2.21
CA SER A 248 -11.80 -12.25 -3.12
C SER A 248 -11.01 -13.45 -2.62
N HIS A 249 -10.25 -13.36 -1.53
CA HIS A 249 -9.28 -14.37 -1.06
C HIS A 249 -8.18 -14.76 -2.08
N LYS A 250 -7.94 -13.94 -3.10
CA LYS A 250 -6.98 -14.25 -4.18
C LYS A 250 -5.83 -13.26 -4.26
N VAL A 251 -4.69 -13.80 -4.66
CA VAL A 251 -3.61 -13.04 -5.31
C VAL A 251 -3.39 -13.61 -6.71
N LEU A 252 -3.28 -12.74 -7.73
CA LEU A 252 -2.95 -13.15 -9.09
C LEU A 252 -1.54 -12.72 -9.47
N GLN A 253 -0.79 -13.62 -10.12
CA GLN A 253 0.39 -13.27 -10.90
C GLN A 253 -0.04 -12.92 -12.32
N VAL A 254 0.27 -11.72 -12.80
CA VAL A 254 -0.14 -11.18 -14.09
C VAL A 254 1.09 -10.68 -14.85
N ASN A 255 1.25 -11.11 -16.10
CA ASN A 255 2.35 -10.63 -16.94
C ASN A 255 2.07 -9.24 -17.53
N GLN A 256 3.02 -8.70 -18.28
CA GLN A 256 2.96 -7.37 -18.87
C GLN A 256 1.89 -7.23 -19.97
N GLN A 257 1.36 -8.34 -20.47
CA GLN A 257 0.25 -8.38 -21.42
C GLN A 257 -1.13 -8.46 -20.72
N GLY A 258 -1.15 -8.50 -19.38
CA GLY A 258 -2.39 -8.66 -18.61
C GLY A 258 -2.86 -10.11 -18.50
N GLU A 259 -2.04 -11.08 -18.88
CA GLU A 259 -2.39 -12.50 -18.80
C GLU A 259 -2.10 -13.05 -17.40
N VAL A 260 -3.05 -13.80 -16.84
CA VAL A 260 -2.91 -14.47 -15.55
C VAL A 260 -2.03 -15.70 -15.72
N LEU A 261 -0.93 -15.76 -14.96
CA LEU A 261 0.02 -16.89 -14.95
C LEU A 261 -0.21 -17.83 -13.76
N THR A 262 -0.49 -17.25 -12.59
CA THR A 262 -0.67 -17.96 -11.33
C THR A 262 -1.85 -17.37 -10.55
N GLU A 263 -2.64 -18.22 -9.91
CA GLU A 263 -3.66 -17.84 -8.92
C GLU A 263 -3.33 -18.47 -7.57
N ILE A 264 -3.21 -17.63 -6.53
CA ILE A 264 -3.04 -18.05 -5.14
C ILE A 264 -4.36 -17.85 -4.42
N THR A 265 -4.81 -18.88 -3.69
CA THR A 265 -5.99 -18.86 -2.81
C THR A 265 -5.52 -18.80 -1.36
N LEU A 266 -6.09 -17.89 -0.58
CA LEU A 266 -5.79 -17.69 0.84
C LEU A 266 -7.03 -17.98 1.71
N PRO A 267 -6.89 -18.24 3.02
CA PRO A 267 -8.03 -18.54 3.87
C PRO A 267 -8.77 -17.27 4.36
N ALA A 268 -8.22 -16.08 4.14
CA ALA A 268 -8.87 -14.79 4.40
C ALA A 268 -9.32 -14.14 3.08
N ARG A 269 -10.53 -13.55 3.06
CA ARG A 269 -11.07 -12.85 1.88
C ARG A 269 -10.50 -11.46 1.66
N CYS A 270 -10.34 -10.71 2.75
CA CYS A 270 -9.88 -9.33 2.73
C CYS A 270 -8.35 -9.23 2.67
N VAL A 271 -7.74 -9.83 1.64
CA VAL A 271 -6.28 -9.70 1.38
C VAL A 271 -5.98 -8.32 0.79
N THR A 272 -4.90 -7.70 1.26
CA THR A 272 -4.66 -6.26 1.05
C THR A 272 -3.45 -6.00 0.18
N CYS A 273 -2.26 -6.45 0.59
CA CYS A 273 -1.04 -6.11 -0.12
C CYS A 273 -0.01 -7.25 -0.07
N PRO A 274 0.63 -7.58 -1.21
CA PRO A 274 1.71 -8.53 -1.26
C PRO A 274 3.10 -7.87 -1.21
N THR A 275 4.10 -8.59 -0.72
CA THR A 275 5.53 -8.26 -0.88
C THR A 275 6.35 -9.53 -1.07
N ILE A 276 7.51 -9.45 -1.73
CA ILE A 276 8.37 -10.62 -1.96
C ILE A 276 9.64 -10.49 -1.10
N CYS A 277 9.80 -11.43 -0.16
CA CYS A 277 10.96 -11.55 0.70
C CYS A 277 11.78 -12.77 0.28
N GLY A 278 12.95 -12.57 -0.34
CA GLY A 278 13.68 -13.68 -0.95
C GLY A 278 12.91 -14.22 -2.15
N THR A 279 12.39 -15.46 -2.07
CA THR A 279 11.46 -16.06 -3.05
C THR A 279 10.05 -16.26 -2.49
N GLU A 280 9.83 -15.85 -1.24
CA GLU A 280 8.56 -16.02 -0.55
C GLU A 280 7.69 -14.78 -0.74
N LEU A 281 6.46 -14.98 -1.17
CA LEU A 281 5.42 -13.96 -1.20
C LEU A 281 4.74 -13.91 0.17
N PHE A 282 4.83 -12.75 0.81
CA PHE A 282 4.07 -12.41 2.01
C PHE A 282 2.84 -11.59 1.61
N VAL A 283 1.69 -11.87 2.23
CA VAL A 283 0.43 -11.20 1.91
C VAL A 283 -0.25 -10.76 3.20
N THR A 284 -0.52 -9.46 3.35
CA THR A 284 -1.29 -8.91 4.47
C THR A 284 -2.80 -9.04 4.23
N SER A 285 -3.59 -8.98 5.30
CA SER A 285 -5.05 -8.94 5.23
C SER A 285 -5.67 -8.00 6.28
N ALA A 286 -6.96 -7.73 6.12
CA ALA A 286 -7.76 -6.91 7.01
C ALA A 286 -8.83 -7.71 7.76
N GLN A 287 -9.59 -7.03 8.61
CA GLN A 287 -10.82 -7.57 9.21
C GLN A 287 -11.83 -7.98 8.12
N GLU A 288 -12.56 -9.06 8.37
CA GLU A 288 -13.66 -9.49 7.49
C GLU A 288 -14.81 -8.48 7.59
N GLN A 289 -15.32 -8.04 6.44
CA GLN A 289 -16.39 -7.05 6.35
C GLN A 289 -17.77 -7.65 6.63
N ASP A 290 -17.93 -8.95 6.38
CA ASP A 290 -19.18 -9.68 6.61
C ASP A 290 -18.91 -11.01 7.35
N PRO A 291 -18.52 -10.96 8.65
CA PRO A 291 -18.03 -12.12 9.38
C PRO A 291 -19.10 -13.17 9.65
N GLU A 292 -20.39 -12.78 9.67
CA GLU A 292 -21.50 -13.72 9.79
C GLU A 292 -21.66 -14.56 8.51
N LYS A 293 -21.51 -13.94 7.34
CA LYS A 293 -21.53 -14.64 6.05
C LYS A 293 -20.25 -15.42 5.78
N TYR A 294 -19.10 -14.97 6.26
CA TYR A 294 -17.79 -15.57 6.00
C TYR A 294 -17.02 -15.90 7.30
N PRO A 295 -17.53 -16.83 8.13
CA PRO A 295 -16.92 -17.14 9.42
C PRO A 295 -15.51 -17.73 9.31
N GLU A 296 -15.21 -18.50 8.25
CA GLU A 296 -13.85 -19.04 8.05
C GLU A 296 -12.83 -17.95 7.68
N SER A 297 -13.27 -16.93 6.93
CA SER A 297 -12.46 -15.74 6.65
C SER A 297 -12.22 -14.95 7.94
N ALA A 298 -13.26 -14.77 8.76
CA ALA A 298 -13.16 -14.08 10.05
C ALA A 298 -12.16 -14.74 11.02
N LYS A 299 -12.00 -16.07 11.00
CA LYS A 299 -10.97 -16.77 11.79
C LYS A 299 -9.53 -16.43 11.37
N ASN A 300 -9.34 -16.01 10.11
CA ASN A 300 -8.04 -15.72 9.50
C ASN A 300 -7.85 -14.23 9.19
N GLN A 301 -8.76 -13.37 9.65
CA GLN A 301 -8.74 -11.95 9.36
C GLN A 301 -7.53 -11.26 10.00
N GLY A 302 -7.08 -10.15 9.41
CA GLY A 302 -6.00 -9.34 9.97
C GLY A 302 -4.73 -10.14 10.23
N SER A 303 -4.38 -11.03 9.31
CA SER A 303 -3.26 -11.95 9.38
C SER A 303 -2.26 -11.67 8.26
N VAL A 304 -1.05 -12.22 8.41
CA VAL A 304 -0.05 -12.27 7.35
C VAL A 304 0.10 -13.72 6.89
N PHE A 305 0.09 -13.92 5.58
CA PHE A 305 0.26 -15.21 4.92
C PHE A 305 1.61 -15.26 4.23
N LYS A 306 2.10 -16.49 3.96
CA LYS A 306 3.39 -16.72 3.33
C LYS A 306 3.32 -17.91 2.38
N VAL A 307 3.94 -17.79 1.21
CA VAL A 307 4.05 -18.87 0.23
C VAL A 307 5.29 -18.70 -0.64
N ASP A 308 6.05 -19.77 -0.86
CA ASP A 308 7.20 -19.73 -1.78
C ASP A 308 6.70 -19.71 -3.23
N ILE A 309 7.03 -18.64 -3.95
CA ILE A 309 6.68 -18.45 -5.36
C ILE A 309 7.86 -18.74 -6.29
N GLY A 310 9.05 -19.01 -5.74
CA GLY A 310 10.24 -19.42 -6.48
C GLY A 310 10.91 -18.32 -7.31
N VAL A 311 10.46 -17.07 -7.19
CA VAL A 311 10.99 -15.91 -7.93
C VAL A 311 11.23 -14.76 -6.96
N ARG A 312 12.27 -13.96 -7.20
CA ARG A 312 12.59 -12.82 -6.35
C ARG A 312 11.78 -11.58 -6.70
N GLY A 313 11.60 -10.70 -5.71
CA GLY A 313 11.04 -9.37 -5.92
C GLY A 313 12.00 -8.43 -6.62
N ARG A 314 11.47 -7.43 -7.33
CA ARG A 314 12.29 -6.31 -7.81
C ARG A 314 12.85 -5.50 -6.63
N PRO A 315 14.04 -4.91 -6.76
CA PRO A 315 14.54 -3.96 -5.78
C PRO A 315 13.54 -2.79 -5.62
N LEU A 316 13.20 -2.49 -4.37
CA LEU A 316 12.41 -1.30 -4.02
C LEU A 316 13.33 -0.08 -3.99
N ASN A 317 12.84 1.06 -4.48
CA ASN A 317 13.56 2.32 -4.36
C ASN A 317 13.48 2.85 -2.92
N LYS A 318 14.48 3.63 -2.53
CA LYS A 318 14.54 4.32 -1.23
C LYS A 318 14.24 5.80 -1.45
N PHE A 319 13.52 6.42 -0.51
CA PHE A 319 13.30 7.86 -0.52
C PHE A 319 14.64 8.58 -0.37
N ARG A 320 14.88 9.61 -1.18
CA ARG A 320 16.06 10.47 -1.01
C ARG A 320 15.67 11.67 -0.20
N LEU A 321 16.42 11.94 0.85
CA LEU A 321 16.27 13.16 1.63
C LEU A 321 17.52 14.01 1.42
N ASN A 322 17.37 15.18 0.80
CA ASN A 322 18.47 16.14 0.73
C ASN A 322 18.79 16.60 2.16
N ALA A 323 20.09 16.69 2.50
CA ALA A 323 20.62 16.77 3.86
C ALA A 323 20.32 18.09 4.62
N SER A 324 19.11 18.61 4.55
CA SER A 324 18.69 19.87 5.17
C SER A 324 17.34 19.68 5.87
N VAL A 325 17.31 18.79 6.87
CA VAL A 325 16.25 18.71 7.88
C VAL A 325 16.89 18.68 9.26
#